data_AF-A0A8I3P3X7-F1
#
_entry.id   AF-A0A8I3P3X7-F1
#
_cell.length_a   1.000
_cell.length_b   1.000
_cell.length_c   1.000
_cell.angle_alpha   90.00
_cell.angle_beta   90.00
_cell.angle_gamma   90.00
#
_symmetry.space_group_name_H-M   'P 1'
#
loop_
_entity.id
_entity.type
_entity.pdbx_description
1 polymer ?
#
loop_
_entity_poly.entity_id
_entity_poly.type
_entity_poly.pdbx_seq_one_letter_code
_entity_poly.pdbx_strand_id
1 'polypeptide(L)'
;LEARPGESGDHADPAPSQEAAAAPGKAAGGADAGAGCPQVCRVCGDRATGYHFNVLTCEGCKGFFRRTVKRNTRLRCPFRKGTCEITRKTRRQCQACRLRKCLESGMKKEMIMSDAAVEQRRALIRRKKRERMGASPLGAKGLSEEQQTMIRELMDAQMKTFDTTFSNFKDFRLPAACSSGREVPGAAHTPVGEEAAKWSQVREDLCSLKVCLRLRGEDGSVQNYTPQADRSGAEIFSLLPHMADMSTYMFKGVINFAKVISHFRELPIEDQISLLKGATFEVCQLRFNTVFNAETGTWECGRLSYCLEDPAGGFQQLLLEPVLKFHYRLKRLQLHKEEYVLMQAISLFSPDRPGVVQRSVVDQLQERFAIALKAYIECNRPQPAHRFLFLKIMAMLTELRSINAQHTQKLLRIQDIHPFASPLMQELFSITDG
;
A
#
# COMPACT_ATOMS: atom_id res chain seq x y z
N LEU A 1 -73.47 -34.10 16.00
CA LEU A 1 -72.34 -34.56 16.84
C LEU A 1 -71.62 -33.33 17.35
N GLU A 2 -71.87 -33.04 18.63
CA GLU A 2 -71.12 -32.25 19.61
C GLU A 2 -70.61 -30.83 19.29
N ALA A 3 -70.41 -30.06 20.35
CA ALA A 3 -70.56 -28.61 20.46
C ALA A 3 -69.23 -27.85 20.59
N ARG A 4 -69.18 -26.62 20.01
CA ARG A 4 -68.68 -25.28 20.49
C ARG A 4 -67.38 -25.15 21.33
N PRO A 5 -66.82 -23.92 21.57
CA PRO A 5 -66.81 -22.64 20.81
C PRO A 5 -65.49 -21.77 20.91
N GLY A 6 -65.46 -20.63 20.20
CA GLY A 6 -64.83 -19.34 20.60
C GLY A 6 -63.34 -19.15 20.23
N GLU A 7 -62.81 -17.99 19.81
CA GLU A 7 -63.26 -16.59 19.85
C GLU A 7 -62.65 -15.76 18.70
N SER A 8 -63.30 -14.62 18.48
CA SER A 8 -63.13 -13.54 17.50
C SER A 8 -61.96 -12.56 17.77
N GLY A 9 -61.51 -11.84 16.72
CA GLY A 9 -60.92 -10.52 16.89
C GLY A 9 -60.07 -10.01 15.70
N ASP A 10 -60.71 -9.35 14.73
CA ASP A 10 -60.10 -8.49 13.72
C ASP A 10 -59.40 -7.27 14.34
N HIS A 11 -58.25 -6.85 13.81
CA HIS A 11 -58.08 -5.48 13.31
C HIS A 11 -56.80 -5.30 12.47
N ALA A 12 -57.01 -4.63 11.34
CA ALA A 12 -56.07 -4.34 10.28
C ALA A 12 -55.00 -3.30 10.67
N ASP A 13 -53.75 -3.56 10.31
CA ASP A 13 -52.66 -2.58 10.33
C ASP A 13 -52.65 -1.75 9.03
N PRO A 14 -52.54 -0.41 9.11
CA PRO A 14 -52.39 0.43 7.93
C PRO A 14 -50.93 0.56 7.49
N ALA A 15 -50.74 0.58 6.17
CA ALA A 15 -49.48 0.74 5.47
C ALA A 15 -48.72 2.04 5.85
N PRO A 16 -47.37 2.02 5.87
CA PRO A 16 -46.58 3.24 6.04
C PRO A 16 -46.41 3.96 4.71
N SER A 17 -46.88 5.21 4.69
CA SER A 17 -46.70 6.18 3.62
C SER A 17 -45.24 6.59 3.42
N GLN A 18 -44.90 6.81 2.15
CA GLN A 18 -43.65 7.35 1.64
C GLN A 18 -43.27 8.68 2.31
N GLU A 19 -42.02 8.82 2.74
CA GLU A 19 -41.35 10.12 2.82
C GLU A 19 -39.86 9.99 2.51
N ALA A 20 -39.34 11.08 1.96
CA ALA A 20 -38.25 11.12 1.02
C ALA A 20 -36.91 11.58 1.63
N ALA A 21 -35.90 11.52 0.75
CA ALA A 21 -34.67 12.31 0.73
C ALA A 21 -33.52 11.89 1.66
N ALA A 22 -32.54 11.27 0.99
CA ALA A 22 -31.18 11.02 1.42
C ALA A 22 -30.50 12.26 2.05
N ALA A 23 -29.83 12.03 3.18
CA ALA A 23 -28.91 12.99 3.77
C ALA A 23 -27.57 13.00 3.00
N PRO A 24 -27.06 14.17 2.55
CA PRO A 24 -25.72 14.22 2.01
C PRO A 24 -24.69 14.24 3.14
N GLY A 25 -23.60 13.52 2.88
CA GLY A 25 -22.50 13.29 3.78
C GLY A 25 -21.72 14.54 4.19
N LYS A 26 -20.83 14.30 5.15
CA LYS A 26 -19.77 15.20 5.60
C LYS A 26 -18.99 15.77 4.41
N ALA A 27 -19.16 17.06 4.15
CA ALA A 27 -18.19 17.80 3.34
C ALA A 27 -16.90 17.95 4.16
N ALA A 28 -15.88 17.21 3.74
CA ALA A 28 -14.49 17.53 4.00
C ALA A 28 -14.20 18.94 3.50
N GLY A 29 -13.48 19.74 4.30
CA GLY A 29 -13.06 21.07 3.92
C GLY A 29 -12.03 21.00 2.79
N GLY A 30 -12.37 21.61 1.65
CA GLY A 30 -11.48 21.84 0.53
C GLY A 30 -12.21 22.60 -0.57
N ALA A 31 -11.65 23.77 -0.94
CA ALA A 31 -11.95 24.63 -2.08
C ALA A 31 -13.28 25.41 -2.08
N ASP A 32 -13.20 26.74 -1.91
CA ASP A 32 -13.19 27.62 -3.08
C ASP A 32 -12.64 29.01 -2.69
N ALA A 33 -11.51 29.37 -3.30
CA ALA A 33 -10.92 30.70 -3.25
C ALA A 33 -11.39 31.47 -4.49
N GLY A 34 -12.67 31.81 -4.51
CA GLY A 34 -13.24 32.79 -5.44
C GLY A 34 -13.05 34.20 -4.89
N ALA A 35 -12.24 35.00 -5.57
CA ALA A 35 -12.13 36.44 -5.32
C ALA A 35 -13.51 37.10 -5.47
N GLY A 36 -13.99 37.77 -4.41
CA GLY A 36 -15.23 38.55 -4.48
C GLY A 36 -15.92 38.76 -3.14
N CYS A 37 -15.47 39.78 -2.40
CA CYS A 37 -16.10 40.38 -1.22
C CYS A 37 -15.82 39.71 0.15
N PRO A 38 -15.35 40.48 1.16
CA PRO A 38 -15.20 39.99 2.54
C PRO A 38 -16.54 39.48 3.09
N GLN A 39 -16.59 38.23 3.54
CA GLN A 39 -17.75 37.67 4.24
C GLN A 39 -17.93 38.41 5.58
N VAL A 40 -18.80 39.43 5.58
CA VAL A 40 -19.08 40.27 6.75
C VAL A 40 -20.30 39.79 7.52
N CYS A 41 -20.23 39.90 8.85
CA CYS A 41 -21.32 39.56 9.75
C CYS A 41 -22.48 40.54 9.55
N ARG A 42 -23.65 40.03 9.15
CA ARG A 42 -24.85 40.85 8.88
C ARG A 42 -25.35 41.66 10.08
N VAL A 43 -24.94 41.30 11.29
CA VAL A 43 -25.33 42.02 12.52
C VAL A 43 -24.40 43.19 12.84
N CYS A 44 -23.08 43.02 12.74
CA CYS A 44 -22.12 44.00 13.28
C CYS A 44 -20.98 44.39 12.32
N GLY A 45 -20.94 43.85 11.12
CA GLY A 45 -19.90 44.13 10.11
C GLY A 45 -18.53 43.52 10.41
N ASP A 46 -18.37 42.78 11.52
CA ASP A 46 -17.14 42.03 11.83
C ASP A 46 -16.94 40.84 10.87
N ARG A 47 -15.74 40.25 10.82
CA ARG A 47 -15.48 39.09 9.95
C ARG A 47 -16.39 37.91 10.31
N ALA A 48 -17.19 37.42 9.36
CA ALA A 48 -18.05 36.27 9.57
C ALA A 48 -17.24 34.97 9.62
N THR A 49 -17.70 34.02 10.43
CA THR A 49 -17.08 32.68 10.52
C THR A 49 -17.92 31.59 9.86
N GLY A 50 -19.11 31.94 9.37
CA GLY A 50 -20.04 31.05 8.71
C GLY A 50 -21.49 31.38 9.03
N TYR A 51 -22.40 30.52 8.58
CA TYR A 51 -23.81 30.62 8.90
C TYR A 51 -24.08 30.08 10.30
N HIS A 52 -24.63 30.93 11.17
CA HIS A 52 -25.08 30.54 12.51
C HIS A 52 -26.53 30.93 12.67
N PHE A 53 -27.37 29.96 13.05
CA PHE A 53 -28.82 30.15 13.21
C PHE A 53 -29.46 30.77 11.94
N ASN A 54 -29.06 30.29 10.76
CA ASN A 54 -29.52 30.72 9.43
C ASN A 54 -28.96 32.06 8.89
N VAL A 55 -27.99 32.69 9.57
CA VAL A 55 -27.43 33.98 9.12
C VAL A 55 -25.91 33.95 9.15
N LEU A 56 -25.29 34.49 8.10
CA LEU A 56 -23.85 34.72 8.04
C LEU A 56 -23.42 35.72 9.15
N THR A 57 -22.77 35.21 10.19
CA THR A 57 -22.41 36.00 11.38
C THR A 57 -21.01 35.65 11.91
N CYS A 58 -20.50 36.50 12.79
CA CYS A 58 -19.26 36.23 13.54
C CYS A 58 -19.55 35.44 14.84
N GLU A 59 -18.53 34.81 15.41
CA GLU A 59 -18.63 34.09 16.69
C GLU A 59 -19.19 34.96 17.83
N GLY A 60 -18.88 36.27 17.81
CA GLY A 60 -19.39 37.21 18.81
C GLY A 60 -20.91 37.39 18.78
N CYS A 61 -21.53 37.43 17.59
CA CYS A 61 -22.98 37.59 17.46
C CYS A 61 -23.72 36.25 17.61
N LYS A 62 -23.13 35.14 17.13
CA LYS A 62 -23.58 33.77 17.41
C LYS A 62 -23.69 33.52 18.92
N GLY A 63 -22.61 33.76 19.66
CA GLY A 63 -22.58 33.52 21.11
C GLY A 63 -23.52 34.43 21.89
N PHE A 64 -23.63 35.70 21.47
CA PHE A 64 -24.58 36.65 22.05
C PHE A 64 -26.03 36.18 21.85
N PHE A 65 -26.44 35.91 20.60
CA PHE A 65 -27.79 35.49 20.27
C PHE A 65 -28.21 34.25 21.07
N ARG A 66 -27.36 33.20 21.08
CA ARG A 66 -27.61 31.98 21.84
C ARG A 66 -27.84 32.23 23.33
N ARG A 67 -26.98 33.03 23.98
CA ARG A 67 -27.09 33.30 25.43
C ARG A 67 -28.31 34.15 25.76
N THR A 68 -28.56 35.17 24.96
CA THR A 68 -29.65 36.12 25.22
C THR A 68 -31.02 35.47 25.04
N VAL A 69 -31.20 34.67 23.97
CA VAL A 69 -32.46 33.93 23.75
C VAL A 69 -32.69 32.89 24.84
N LYS A 70 -31.66 32.11 25.23
CA LYS A 70 -31.79 31.11 26.32
C LYS A 70 -32.16 31.74 27.67
N ARG A 71 -31.58 32.90 28.01
CA ARG A 71 -31.90 33.60 29.26
C ARG A 71 -33.31 34.23 29.26
N ASN A 72 -33.97 34.29 28.10
CA ASN A 72 -35.29 34.89 27.91
C ASN A 72 -35.45 36.27 28.59
N THR A 73 -34.38 37.06 28.62
CA THR A 73 -34.35 38.33 29.35
C THR A 73 -34.94 39.44 28.49
N ARG A 74 -35.91 40.18 29.04
CA ARG A 74 -36.45 41.39 28.40
C ARG A 74 -35.41 42.51 28.46
N LEU A 75 -34.64 42.67 27.39
CA LEU A 75 -33.63 43.72 27.28
C LEU A 75 -34.29 45.06 26.92
N ARG A 76 -33.94 46.13 27.65
CA ARG A 76 -34.33 47.51 27.33
C ARG A 76 -33.13 48.29 26.80
N CYS A 77 -33.39 49.21 25.87
CA CYS A 77 -32.34 50.08 25.33
C CYS A 77 -31.92 51.10 26.41
N PRO A 78 -30.65 51.13 26.86
CA PRO A 78 -30.20 52.06 27.89
C PRO A 78 -30.29 53.53 27.42
N PHE A 79 -30.20 53.75 26.11
CA PHE A 79 -30.28 55.07 25.50
C PHE A 79 -31.71 55.53 25.19
N ARG A 80 -32.73 54.71 25.46
CA ARG A 80 -34.17 54.94 25.17
C ARG A 80 -34.55 55.27 23.71
N LYS A 81 -33.58 55.37 22.78
CA LYS A 81 -33.81 55.61 21.34
C LYS A 81 -34.35 54.40 20.58
N GLY A 82 -34.07 53.19 21.06
CA GLY A 82 -34.50 51.94 20.41
C GLY A 82 -33.80 51.62 19.07
N THR A 83 -32.98 52.51 18.51
CA THR A 83 -32.40 52.43 17.15
C THR A 83 -30.86 52.49 17.11
N CYS A 84 -30.17 52.04 18.17
CA CYS A 84 -28.70 52.11 18.25
C CYS A 84 -28.01 51.39 17.09
N GLU A 85 -27.05 52.05 16.46
CA GLU A 85 -26.24 51.46 15.41
C GLU A 85 -25.31 50.37 15.98
N ILE A 86 -25.34 49.18 15.35
CA ILE A 86 -24.57 48.01 15.78
C ILE A 86 -23.43 47.75 14.80
N THR A 87 -22.20 48.04 15.25
CA THR A 87 -20.94 47.82 14.54
C THR A 87 -19.99 46.97 15.39
N ARG A 88 -18.82 46.59 14.86
CA ARG A 88 -17.80 45.82 15.61
C ARG A 88 -17.42 46.50 16.94
N LYS A 89 -17.36 47.84 16.96
CA LYS A 89 -17.01 48.65 18.13
C LYS A 89 -18.20 48.85 19.07
N THR A 90 -19.39 49.14 18.54
CA THR A 90 -20.56 49.54 19.35
C THR A 90 -21.43 48.37 19.82
N ARG A 91 -21.27 47.16 19.27
CA ARG A 91 -22.09 45.96 19.58
C ARG A 91 -22.14 45.54 21.07
N ARG A 92 -21.35 46.15 21.95
CA ARG A 92 -21.40 45.88 23.40
C ARG A 92 -22.18 46.92 24.20
N GLN A 93 -22.47 48.09 23.61
CA GLN A 93 -23.07 49.24 24.28
C GLN A 93 -24.58 49.09 24.49
N CYS A 94 -25.29 48.41 23.58
CA CYS A 94 -26.73 48.19 23.69
C CYS A 94 -27.11 46.75 23.32
N GLN A 95 -27.37 45.92 24.33
CA GLN A 95 -27.77 44.53 24.11
C GLN A 95 -29.16 44.42 23.47
N ALA A 96 -30.10 45.32 23.82
CA ALA A 96 -31.46 45.31 23.28
C ALA A 96 -31.48 45.53 21.75
N CYS A 97 -30.83 46.58 21.25
CA CYS A 97 -30.75 46.86 19.81
C CYS A 97 -29.93 45.80 19.06
N ARG A 98 -28.93 45.20 19.71
CA ARG A 98 -28.18 44.09 19.10
C ARG A 98 -29.03 42.84 18.93
N LEU A 99 -29.82 42.46 19.94
CA LEU A 99 -30.71 41.30 19.84
C LEU A 99 -31.78 41.53 18.77
N ARG A 100 -32.37 42.72 18.75
CA ARG A 100 -33.32 43.13 17.72
C ARG A 100 -32.72 43.00 16.32
N LYS A 101 -31.52 43.54 16.10
CA LYS A 101 -30.80 43.40 14.82
C LYS A 101 -30.47 41.95 14.46
N CYS A 102 -30.14 41.09 15.43
CA CYS A 102 -29.98 39.65 15.17
C CYS A 102 -31.25 39.01 14.60
N LEU A 103 -32.41 39.31 15.19
CA LEU A 103 -33.71 38.80 14.76
C LEU A 103 -34.11 39.37 13.39
N GLU A 104 -33.97 40.68 13.20
CA GLU A 104 -34.22 41.36 11.92
C GLU A 104 -33.31 40.85 10.80
N SER A 105 -32.08 40.42 11.13
CA SER A 105 -31.17 39.79 10.16
C SER A 105 -31.57 38.36 9.79
N GLY A 106 -32.60 37.79 10.44
CA GLY A 106 -33.11 36.44 10.18
C GLY A 106 -32.57 35.33 11.08
N MET A 107 -31.96 35.67 12.23
CA MET A 107 -31.48 34.63 13.16
C MET A 107 -32.66 33.91 13.81
N LYS A 108 -32.73 32.60 13.60
CA LYS A 108 -33.84 31.74 14.03
C LYS A 108 -33.63 31.23 15.46
N LYS A 109 -34.56 31.54 16.37
CA LYS A 109 -34.50 31.12 17.79
C LYS A 109 -34.77 29.62 17.96
N GLU A 110 -35.60 29.06 17.09
CA GLU A 110 -35.97 27.65 17.01
C GLU A 110 -34.77 26.74 16.71
N MET A 111 -33.70 27.29 16.11
CA MET A 111 -32.45 26.58 15.84
C MET A 111 -31.55 26.47 17.10
N ILE A 112 -31.96 27.04 18.24
CA ILE A 112 -31.24 26.91 19.51
C ILE A 112 -31.75 25.67 20.23
N MET A 113 -30.89 24.64 20.31
CA MET A 113 -31.20 23.41 21.05
C MET A 113 -31.49 23.69 22.53
N SER A 114 -32.54 23.03 23.05
CA SER A 114 -32.86 23.00 24.48
C SER A 114 -31.73 22.40 25.30
N ASP A 115 -31.68 22.70 26.59
CA ASP A 115 -30.64 22.15 27.47
C ASP A 115 -30.74 20.62 27.56
N ALA A 116 -31.96 20.07 27.54
CA ALA A 116 -32.20 18.64 27.43
C ALA A 116 -31.63 18.03 26.14
N ALA A 117 -31.84 18.65 24.98
CA ALA A 117 -31.32 18.17 23.69
C ALA A 117 -29.77 18.27 23.63
N VAL A 118 -29.18 19.29 24.25
CA VAL A 118 -27.72 19.41 24.38
C VAL A 118 -27.16 18.31 25.28
N GLU A 119 -27.80 18.01 26.41
CA GLU A 119 -27.35 16.96 27.31
C GLU A 119 -27.56 15.57 26.70
N GLN A 120 -28.67 15.31 26.00
CA GLN A 120 -28.84 14.08 25.21
C GLN A 120 -27.75 13.93 24.14
N ARG A 121 -27.38 15.01 23.43
CA ARG A 121 -26.30 14.96 22.44
C ARG A 121 -24.93 14.73 23.09
N ARG A 122 -24.66 15.34 24.24
CA ARG A 122 -23.43 15.11 25.02
C ARG A 122 -23.39 13.69 25.59
N ALA A 123 -24.51 13.18 26.10
CA ALA A 123 -24.67 11.82 26.57
C ALA A 123 -24.45 10.83 25.43
N LEU A 124 -25.00 11.06 24.24
CA LEU A 124 -24.77 10.25 23.05
C LEU A 124 -23.29 10.26 22.63
N ILE A 125 -22.62 11.42 22.67
CA ILE A 125 -21.17 11.51 22.39
C ILE A 125 -20.35 10.78 23.44
N ARG A 126 -20.67 10.94 24.73
CA ARG A 126 -20.03 10.22 25.84
C ARG A 126 -20.28 8.72 25.74
N ARG A 127 -21.50 8.31 25.36
CA ARG A 127 -21.89 6.91 25.13
C ARG A 127 -21.12 6.34 23.95
N LYS A 128 -21.10 7.00 22.78
CA LYS A 128 -20.26 6.60 21.63
C LYS A 128 -18.77 6.58 21.96
N LYS A 129 -18.28 7.48 22.81
CA LYS A 129 -16.88 7.48 23.29
C LYS A 129 -16.62 6.31 24.24
N ARG A 130 -17.56 5.99 25.14
CA ARG A 130 -17.51 4.82 26.03
C ARG A 130 -17.68 3.51 25.27
N GLU A 131 -18.56 3.43 24.28
CA GLU A 131 -18.67 2.31 23.34
C GLU A 131 -17.36 2.14 22.56
N ARG A 132 -16.68 3.22 22.15
CA ARG A 132 -15.33 3.13 21.53
C ARG A 132 -14.21 2.75 22.50
N MET A 133 -14.33 3.03 23.80
CA MET A 133 -13.31 2.71 24.81
C MET A 133 -13.62 1.42 25.59
N GLY A 134 -14.86 0.95 25.56
CA GLY A 134 -15.41 -0.18 26.32
C GLY A 134 -15.91 -1.32 25.44
N ALA A 135 -16.09 -1.10 24.12
CA ALA A 135 -15.77 -2.16 23.19
C ALA A 135 -14.27 -2.39 23.35
N SER A 136 -13.92 -3.52 23.96
CA SER A 136 -12.60 -4.09 23.78
C SER A 136 -12.29 -4.01 22.28
N PRO A 137 -11.13 -3.46 21.87
CA PRO A 137 -10.79 -3.54 20.46
C PRO A 137 -10.91 -5.02 20.09
N LEU A 138 -11.62 -5.31 19.01
CA LEU A 138 -11.50 -6.60 18.33
C LEU A 138 -10.03 -6.92 17.93
N GLY A 139 -9.06 -6.07 18.27
CA GLY A 139 -7.60 -6.23 18.13
C GLY A 139 -6.82 -6.33 19.45
N ALA A 140 -7.34 -7.02 20.47
CA ALA A 140 -6.53 -7.55 21.58
C ALA A 140 -6.68 -9.06 21.77
N LYS A 141 -7.18 -9.77 20.74
CA LYS A 141 -6.85 -11.19 20.60
C LYS A 141 -5.53 -11.22 19.86
N GLY A 142 -4.50 -11.79 20.48
CA GLY A 142 -3.29 -12.16 19.75
C GLY A 142 -3.65 -13.05 18.55
N LEU A 143 -2.67 -13.31 17.69
CA LEU A 143 -2.85 -14.22 16.56
C LEU A 143 -3.55 -15.51 17.00
N SER A 144 -4.56 -15.95 16.24
CA SER A 144 -5.20 -17.25 16.47
C SER A 144 -4.17 -18.38 16.35
N GLU A 145 -4.42 -19.52 17.00
CA GLU A 145 -3.51 -20.68 16.93
C GLU A 145 -3.27 -21.15 15.49
N GLU A 146 -4.30 -21.08 14.65
CA GLU A 146 -4.21 -21.38 13.22
C GLU A 146 -3.26 -20.41 12.50
N GLN A 147 -3.44 -19.09 12.71
CA GLN A 147 -2.56 -18.07 12.13
C GLN A 147 -1.11 -18.22 12.60
N GLN A 148 -0.91 -18.50 13.89
CA GLN A 148 0.44 -18.73 14.43
C GLN A 148 1.10 -19.96 13.81
N THR A 149 0.35 -21.05 13.65
CA THR A 149 0.85 -22.29 13.07
C THR A 149 1.21 -22.10 11.60
N MET A 150 0.35 -21.41 10.84
CA MET A 150 0.61 -21.03 9.45
C MET A 150 1.88 -20.17 9.31
N ILE A 151 2.05 -19.14 10.15
CA ILE A 151 3.25 -18.29 10.11
C ILE A 151 4.50 -19.10 10.47
N ARG A 152 4.43 -19.98 11.47
CA ARG A 152 5.55 -20.88 11.84
C ARG A 152 5.94 -21.81 10.70
N GLU A 153 4.97 -22.46 10.05
CA GLU A 153 5.23 -23.34 8.90
C GLU A 153 5.96 -22.58 7.78
N LEU A 154 5.50 -21.38 7.45
CA LEU A 154 6.12 -20.54 6.42
C LEU A 154 7.54 -20.11 6.82
N MET A 155 7.75 -19.68 8.07
CA MET A 155 9.06 -19.30 8.58
C MET A 155 10.05 -20.47 8.56
N ASP A 156 9.62 -21.66 9.00
CA ASP A 156 10.41 -22.88 8.96
C ASP A 156 10.75 -23.31 7.53
N ALA A 157 9.77 -23.22 6.62
CA ALA A 157 9.97 -23.46 5.20
C ALA A 157 11.06 -22.53 4.65
N GLN A 158 10.98 -21.23 4.95
CA GLN A 158 11.95 -20.25 4.49
C GLN A 158 13.36 -20.56 5.01
N MET A 159 13.49 -20.88 6.31
CA MET A 159 14.77 -21.20 6.94
C MET A 159 15.42 -22.46 6.36
N LYS A 160 14.61 -23.48 6.03
CA LYS A 160 15.13 -24.75 5.49
C LYS A 160 15.51 -24.69 4.02
N THR A 161 14.88 -23.82 3.23
CA THR A 161 14.93 -23.89 1.77
C THR A 161 15.75 -22.78 1.13
N PHE A 162 16.07 -21.73 1.88
CA PHE A 162 16.86 -20.64 1.38
C PHE A 162 18.03 -20.26 2.29
N ASP A 163 19.13 -19.89 1.66
CA ASP A 163 20.19 -19.12 2.30
C ASP A 163 19.71 -17.68 2.52
N THR A 164 19.72 -17.23 3.79
CA THR A 164 19.33 -15.87 4.18
C THR A 164 20.36 -14.81 3.82
N THR A 165 21.61 -15.22 3.58
CA THR A 165 22.76 -14.35 3.29
C THR A 165 23.14 -14.33 1.80
N PHE A 166 22.59 -15.25 1.00
CA PHE A 166 22.95 -15.43 -0.41
C PHE A 166 24.45 -15.68 -0.63
N SER A 167 25.13 -16.25 0.37
CA SER A 167 26.56 -16.52 0.39
C SER A 167 27.03 -17.44 -0.74
N ASN A 168 26.17 -18.36 -1.19
CA ASN A 168 26.45 -19.29 -2.29
C ASN A 168 26.62 -18.61 -3.65
N PHE A 169 26.24 -17.33 -3.79
CA PHE A 169 26.35 -16.62 -5.07
C PHE A 169 27.80 -16.45 -5.53
N LYS A 170 28.76 -16.43 -4.60
CA LYS A 170 30.19 -16.33 -4.91
C LYS A 170 30.73 -17.54 -5.68
N ASP A 171 30.03 -18.68 -5.59
CA ASP A 171 30.49 -19.96 -6.14
C ASP A 171 29.97 -20.18 -7.58
N PHE A 172 29.16 -19.25 -8.11
CA PHE A 172 28.66 -19.27 -9.49
C PHE A 172 29.66 -18.65 -10.47
N ARG A 173 29.38 -18.79 -11.77
CA ARG A 173 30.27 -18.32 -12.84
C ARG A 173 30.41 -16.80 -12.81
N LEU A 174 31.47 -16.31 -12.18
CA LEU A 174 31.81 -14.89 -12.18
C LEU A 174 32.41 -14.45 -13.53
N PRO A 175 32.19 -13.19 -13.95
CA PRO A 175 32.86 -12.64 -15.12
C PRO A 175 34.39 -12.69 -14.98
N ALA A 176 35.10 -12.86 -16.10
CA ALA A 176 36.57 -13.08 -16.14
C ALA A 176 37.39 -12.01 -15.41
N ALA A 177 36.91 -10.76 -15.33
CA ALA A 177 37.58 -9.68 -14.60
C ALA A 177 37.56 -9.86 -13.06
N CYS A 178 36.77 -10.79 -12.52
CA CYS A 178 36.72 -11.14 -11.10
C CYS A 178 37.45 -12.45 -10.75
N SER A 179 37.91 -13.23 -11.73
CA SER A 179 38.62 -14.49 -11.50
C SER A 179 40.14 -14.27 -11.57
N SER A 180 40.82 -14.33 -10.43
CA SER A 180 42.28 -14.40 -10.40
C SER A 180 42.77 -15.71 -11.05
N GLY A 181 43.28 -15.65 -12.28
CA GLY A 181 44.29 -16.59 -12.77
C GLY A 181 43.85 -17.98 -13.27
N ARG A 182 42.74 -18.11 -14.01
CA ARG A 182 42.55 -19.28 -14.89
C ARG A 182 42.42 -18.85 -16.35
N GLU A 183 43.29 -19.40 -17.20
CA GLU A 183 43.17 -19.29 -18.64
C GLU A 183 41.79 -19.80 -19.11
N VAL A 184 41.17 -18.99 -19.95
CA VAL A 184 39.83 -19.17 -20.50
C VAL A 184 39.84 -20.30 -21.54
N PRO A 185 38.89 -21.24 -21.54
CA PRO A 185 38.54 -21.94 -22.77
C PRO A 185 37.85 -20.92 -23.69
N GLY A 186 38.58 -20.40 -24.67
CA GLY A 186 38.10 -19.63 -25.83
C GLY A 186 37.16 -18.46 -25.54
N ALA A 187 37.64 -17.22 -25.77
CA ALA A 187 36.81 -16.01 -25.78
C ALA A 187 35.44 -16.29 -26.42
N ALA A 188 34.36 -16.01 -25.67
CA ALA A 188 33.02 -15.98 -26.23
C ALA A 188 33.06 -15.09 -27.49
N HIS A 189 32.64 -15.65 -28.62
CA HIS A 189 32.70 -14.99 -29.92
C HIS A 189 32.21 -13.54 -29.82
N THR A 190 33.07 -12.58 -30.13
CA THR A 190 32.66 -11.19 -30.31
C THR A 190 31.64 -11.16 -31.46
N PRO A 191 30.39 -10.70 -31.25
CA PRO A 191 29.39 -10.71 -32.31
C PRO A 191 29.86 -9.83 -33.48
N VAL A 192 29.84 -10.35 -34.70
CA VAL A 192 30.22 -9.61 -35.92
C VAL A 192 29.00 -9.53 -36.84
N GLY A 193 28.73 -8.35 -37.42
CA GLY A 193 27.67 -8.19 -38.43
C GLY A 193 26.26 -8.04 -37.84
N GLU A 194 25.28 -8.78 -38.37
CA GLU A 194 23.86 -8.66 -38.00
C GLU A 194 23.58 -8.92 -36.50
N GLU A 195 24.34 -9.80 -35.86
CA GLU A 195 24.21 -10.03 -34.41
C GLU A 195 24.54 -8.76 -33.62
N ALA A 196 25.61 -8.04 -33.97
CA ALA A 196 25.97 -6.79 -33.29
C ALA A 196 24.88 -5.71 -33.45
N ALA A 197 24.15 -5.69 -34.57
CA ALA A 197 23.01 -4.81 -34.78
C ALA A 197 21.80 -5.22 -33.93
N LYS A 198 21.46 -6.51 -33.85
CA LYS A 198 20.43 -7.03 -32.94
C LYS A 198 20.74 -6.69 -31.48
N TRP A 199 22.00 -6.78 -31.08
CA TRP A 199 22.45 -6.43 -29.73
C TRP A 199 22.47 -4.94 -29.43
N SER A 200 22.76 -4.11 -30.43
CA SER A 200 22.61 -2.67 -30.31
C SER A 200 21.15 -2.29 -30.06
N GLN A 201 20.21 -2.95 -30.75
CA GLN A 201 18.77 -2.79 -30.51
C GLN A 201 18.35 -3.30 -29.13
N VAL A 202 18.84 -4.46 -28.68
CA VAL A 202 18.59 -4.97 -27.32
C VAL A 202 19.14 -4.03 -26.25
N ARG A 203 20.33 -3.46 -26.47
CA ARG A 203 20.94 -2.47 -25.58
C ARG A 203 20.09 -1.20 -25.48
N GLU A 204 19.52 -0.76 -26.58
CA GLU A 204 18.61 0.39 -26.63
C GLU A 204 17.28 0.09 -25.91
N ASP A 205 16.71 -1.10 -26.12
CA ASP A 205 15.47 -1.58 -25.49
C ASP A 205 15.62 -1.89 -23.99
N LEU A 206 16.77 -2.42 -23.56
CA LEU A 206 17.06 -2.74 -22.16
C LEU A 206 17.40 -1.50 -21.32
N CYS A 207 17.55 -0.33 -21.95
CA CYS A 207 18.20 0.85 -21.40
C CYS A 207 19.66 0.54 -20.98
N SER A 208 20.48 1.58 -20.85
CA SER A 208 21.90 1.52 -20.46
C SER A 208 22.15 1.01 -19.02
N LEU A 209 21.49 -0.07 -18.60
CA LEU A 209 21.61 -0.69 -17.29
C LEU A 209 22.96 -1.37 -17.18
N LYS A 210 23.89 -0.71 -16.49
CA LYS A 210 25.14 -1.33 -16.07
C LYS A 210 24.90 -1.98 -14.71
N VAL A 211 24.78 -3.30 -14.68
CA VAL A 211 24.83 -4.03 -13.40
C VAL A 211 26.29 -4.05 -12.95
N CYS A 212 26.58 -3.35 -11.86
CA CYS A 212 27.87 -3.44 -11.21
C CYS A 212 27.91 -4.67 -10.31
N LEU A 213 29.03 -5.39 -10.33
CA LEU A 213 29.30 -6.51 -9.43
C LEU A 213 30.58 -6.20 -8.65
N ARG A 214 30.53 -6.33 -7.33
CA ARG A 214 31.70 -6.18 -6.47
C ARG A 214 31.91 -7.44 -5.66
N LEU A 215 33.13 -7.97 -5.66
CA LEU A 215 33.54 -9.11 -4.86
C LEU A 215 34.41 -8.62 -3.70
N ARG A 216 34.02 -8.96 -2.48
CA ARG A 216 34.80 -8.73 -1.27
C ARG A 216 35.67 -9.97 -0.98
N GLY A 217 36.99 -9.78 -1.02
CA GLY A 217 38.00 -10.77 -0.65
C GLY A 217 38.02 -11.06 0.85
N GLU A 218 38.66 -12.17 1.23
CA GLU A 218 38.80 -12.59 2.64
C GLU A 218 39.74 -11.67 3.42
N ASP A 219 40.68 -11.04 2.73
CA ASP A 219 41.61 -10.03 3.22
C ASP A 219 41.00 -8.62 3.32
N GLY A 220 39.72 -8.47 2.98
CA GLY A 220 39.02 -7.19 2.94
C GLY A 220 39.23 -6.41 1.64
N SER A 221 39.97 -6.95 0.66
CA SER A 221 40.08 -6.36 -0.67
C SER A 221 38.72 -6.31 -1.36
N VAL A 222 38.50 -5.31 -2.22
CA VAL A 222 37.28 -5.19 -3.03
C VAL A 222 37.66 -5.19 -4.50
N GLN A 223 37.21 -6.20 -5.22
CA GLN A 223 37.36 -6.29 -6.67
C GLN A 223 36.07 -5.81 -7.33
N ASN A 224 36.17 -4.77 -8.13
CA ASN A 224 35.05 -4.27 -8.91
C ASN A 224 35.07 -4.92 -10.29
N TYR A 225 33.97 -5.57 -10.65
CA TYR A 225 33.67 -5.86 -12.02
C TYR A 225 33.23 -4.56 -12.69
N THR A 226 34.13 -3.97 -13.46
CA THR A 226 33.78 -2.92 -14.42
C THR A 226 33.94 -3.52 -15.80
N PRO A 227 32.85 -3.81 -16.51
CA PRO A 227 32.99 -4.27 -17.88
C PRO A 227 33.69 -3.19 -18.72
N GLN A 228 34.55 -3.60 -19.66
CA GLN A 228 35.19 -2.65 -20.56
C GLN A 228 34.10 -2.03 -21.45
N ALA A 229 34.01 -0.70 -21.42
CA ALA A 229 33.07 0.08 -22.22
C ALA A 229 33.38 -0.04 -23.71
N ASP A 230 32.91 -1.13 -24.31
CA ASP A 230 32.86 -1.28 -25.76
C ASP A 230 31.43 -1.03 -26.28
N ARG A 231 31.36 -0.64 -27.55
CA ARG A 231 30.09 -0.42 -28.25
C ARG A 231 29.41 -1.73 -28.67
N SER A 232 29.98 -2.91 -28.37
CA SER A 232 29.55 -4.21 -28.95
C SER A 232 28.44 -4.90 -28.18
N GLY A 233 28.23 -4.56 -26.90
CA GLY A 233 27.28 -5.26 -26.03
C GLY A 233 27.95 -6.17 -25.00
N ALA A 234 29.26 -6.46 -25.15
CA ALA A 234 30.04 -7.47 -24.41
C ALA A 234 29.84 -7.45 -22.88
N GLU A 235 29.64 -6.27 -22.30
CA GLU A 235 29.40 -6.07 -20.86
C GLU A 235 28.25 -6.92 -20.31
N ILE A 236 27.12 -6.97 -21.03
CA ILE A 236 25.91 -7.69 -20.63
C ILE A 236 26.13 -9.20 -20.78
N PHE A 237 26.80 -9.64 -21.85
CA PHE A 237 27.08 -11.05 -22.11
C PHE A 237 27.86 -11.71 -20.99
N SER A 238 28.89 -11.04 -20.47
CA SER A 238 29.74 -11.65 -19.44
C SER A 238 29.06 -11.84 -18.09
N LEU A 239 27.95 -11.13 -17.80
CA LEU A 239 27.21 -11.27 -16.55
C LEU A 239 25.98 -12.19 -16.69
N LEU A 240 25.44 -12.39 -17.89
CA LEU A 240 24.26 -13.25 -18.11
C LEU A 240 24.43 -14.69 -17.56
N PRO A 241 25.57 -15.39 -17.74
CA PRO A 241 25.78 -16.71 -17.15
C PRO A 241 25.69 -16.70 -15.62
N HIS A 242 26.27 -15.69 -14.98
CA HIS A 242 26.20 -15.49 -13.52
C HIS A 242 24.75 -15.29 -13.06
N MET A 243 24.02 -14.42 -13.75
CA MET A 243 22.60 -14.15 -13.45
C MET A 243 21.73 -15.39 -13.67
N ALA A 244 22.04 -16.22 -14.67
CA ALA A 244 21.34 -17.48 -14.93
C ALA A 244 21.57 -18.50 -13.81
N ASP A 245 22.80 -18.64 -13.32
CA ASP A 245 23.13 -19.53 -12.20
C ASP A 245 22.43 -19.07 -10.91
N MET A 246 22.52 -17.78 -10.60
CA MET A 246 21.81 -17.16 -9.48
C MET A 246 20.30 -17.37 -9.56
N SER A 247 19.70 -17.11 -10.72
CA SER A 247 18.26 -17.27 -10.94
C SER A 247 17.86 -18.73 -10.79
N THR A 248 18.60 -19.66 -11.39
CA THR A 248 18.34 -21.11 -11.26
C THR A 248 18.41 -21.57 -9.81
N TYR A 249 19.41 -21.13 -9.05
CA TYR A 249 19.51 -21.43 -7.62
C TYR A 249 18.31 -20.88 -6.84
N MET A 250 17.94 -19.62 -7.08
CA MET A 250 16.79 -18.99 -6.42
C MET A 250 15.48 -19.69 -6.77
N PHE A 251 15.29 -20.09 -8.02
CA PHE A 251 14.10 -20.78 -8.50
C PHE A 251 13.95 -22.15 -7.83
N LYS A 252 15.05 -22.91 -7.71
CA LYS A 252 15.07 -24.15 -6.92
C LYS A 252 14.69 -23.89 -5.46
N GLY A 253 15.18 -22.80 -4.87
CA GLY A 253 14.79 -22.37 -3.53
C GLY A 253 13.29 -22.12 -3.39
N VAL A 254 12.68 -21.41 -4.35
CA VAL A 254 11.22 -21.15 -4.37
C VAL A 254 10.42 -22.44 -4.52
N ILE A 255 10.84 -23.34 -5.40
CA ILE A 255 10.18 -24.65 -5.58
C ILE A 255 10.25 -25.46 -4.29
N ASN A 256 11.42 -25.50 -3.64
CA ASN A 256 11.60 -26.21 -2.38
C ASN A 256 10.77 -25.58 -1.26
N PHE A 257 10.72 -24.25 -1.19
CA PHE A 257 9.87 -23.51 -0.25
C PHE A 257 8.39 -23.89 -0.42
N ALA A 258 7.87 -23.83 -1.65
CA ALA A 258 6.49 -24.18 -1.94
C ALA A 258 6.17 -25.64 -1.55
N LYS A 259 7.10 -26.58 -1.83
CA LYS A 259 6.94 -28.00 -1.48
C LYS A 259 6.89 -28.27 0.02
N VAL A 260 7.40 -27.38 0.89
CA VAL A 260 7.28 -27.56 2.34
C VAL A 260 5.86 -27.23 2.82
N ILE A 261 5.17 -26.29 2.15
CA ILE A 261 3.84 -25.84 2.53
C ILE A 261 2.83 -26.96 2.27
N SER A 262 2.16 -27.42 3.34
CA SER A 262 1.13 -28.47 3.30
C SER A 262 0.06 -28.21 2.24
N HIS A 263 -0.58 -27.05 2.29
CA HIS A 263 -1.63 -26.67 1.34
C HIS A 263 -1.19 -26.58 -0.13
N PHE A 264 0.10 -26.33 -0.40
CA PHE A 264 0.60 -26.32 -1.78
C PHE A 264 0.67 -27.74 -2.35
N ARG A 265 1.10 -28.71 -1.53
CA ARG A 265 1.21 -30.13 -1.93
C ARG A 265 -0.14 -30.80 -2.18
N GLU A 266 -1.20 -30.28 -1.58
CA GLU A 266 -2.57 -30.76 -1.73
C GLU A 266 -3.21 -30.34 -3.06
N LEU A 267 -2.65 -29.33 -3.74
CA LEU A 267 -3.14 -28.87 -5.04
C LEU A 267 -2.77 -29.84 -6.17
N PRO A 268 -3.54 -29.89 -7.28
CA PRO A 268 -3.14 -30.59 -8.50
C PRO A 268 -1.76 -30.15 -8.99
N ILE A 269 -1.02 -31.05 -9.64
CA ILE A 269 0.34 -30.76 -10.11
C ILE A 269 0.34 -29.63 -11.15
N GLU A 270 -0.70 -29.55 -11.96
CA GLU A 270 -0.94 -28.50 -12.96
C GLU A 270 -1.08 -27.12 -12.30
N ASP A 271 -1.81 -27.06 -11.18
CA ASP A 271 -1.97 -25.84 -10.39
C ASP A 271 -0.65 -25.49 -9.69
N GLN A 272 0.06 -26.47 -9.12
CA GLN A 272 1.37 -26.24 -8.52
C GLN A 272 2.35 -25.63 -9.51
N ILE A 273 2.43 -26.16 -10.74
CA ILE A 273 3.28 -25.63 -11.82
C ILE A 273 2.84 -24.21 -12.18
N SER A 274 1.55 -23.98 -12.41
CA SER A 274 1.01 -22.67 -12.81
C SER A 274 1.28 -21.58 -11.77
N LEU A 275 1.13 -21.91 -10.48
CA LEU A 275 1.43 -21.01 -9.36
C LEU A 275 2.92 -20.70 -9.27
N LEU A 276 3.78 -21.71 -9.43
CA LEU A 276 5.24 -21.52 -9.43
C LEU A 276 5.71 -20.64 -10.59
N LYS A 277 5.22 -20.88 -11.81
CA LYS A 277 5.51 -20.03 -12.98
C LYS A 277 5.14 -18.57 -12.72
N GLY A 278 3.95 -18.35 -12.14
CA GLY A 278 3.46 -17.01 -11.83
C GLY A 278 4.23 -16.28 -10.73
N ALA A 279 4.65 -16.99 -9.69
CA ALA A 279 5.15 -16.36 -8.46
C ALA A 279 6.67 -16.36 -8.30
N THR A 280 7.41 -17.18 -9.05
CA THR A 280 8.84 -17.40 -8.77
C THR A 280 9.66 -16.11 -8.82
N PHE A 281 9.48 -15.28 -9.86
CA PHE A 281 10.17 -14.00 -9.96
C PHE A 281 9.80 -13.08 -8.80
N GLU A 282 8.51 -12.99 -8.46
CA GLU A 282 7.99 -12.13 -7.41
C GLU A 282 8.59 -12.51 -6.03
N VAL A 283 8.59 -13.81 -5.70
CA VAL A 283 9.21 -14.33 -4.48
C VAL A 283 10.71 -14.01 -4.46
N CYS A 284 11.42 -14.15 -5.59
CA CYS A 284 12.83 -13.78 -5.67
C CYS A 284 13.06 -12.29 -5.36
N GLN A 285 12.24 -11.38 -5.89
CA GLN A 285 12.36 -9.95 -5.61
C GLN A 285 12.07 -9.61 -4.14
N LEU A 286 11.05 -10.23 -3.53
CA LEU A 286 10.78 -10.06 -2.10
C LEU A 286 11.99 -10.51 -1.26
N ARG A 287 12.64 -11.60 -1.65
CA ARG A 287 13.85 -12.10 -0.99
C ARG A 287 15.04 -11.17 -1.18
N PHE A 288 15.30 -10.70 -2.39
CA PHE A 288 16.40 -9.75 -2.61
C PHE A 288 16.26 -8.48 -1.77
N ASN A 289 15.02 -8.05 -1.46
CA ASN A 289 14.83 -6.89 -0.61
C ASN A 289 15.34 -7.06 0.83
N THR A 290 15.43 -8.29 1.33
CA THR A 290 15.93 -8.55 2.70
C THR A 290 17.40 -8.16 2.83
N VAL A 291 18.17 -8.27 1.75
CA VAL A 291 19.59 -7.88 1.66
C VAL A 291 19.83 -6.57 0.88
N PHE A 292 18.76 -5.85 0.52
CA PHE A 292 18.89 -4.55 -0.12
C PHE A 292 19.22 -3.46 0.90
N ASN A 293 20.26 -2.69 0.63
CA ASN A 293 20.66 -1.52 1.40
C ASN A 293 20.17 -0.25 0.68
N ALA A 294 19.21 0.45 1.28
CA ALA A 294 18.61 1.64 0.71
C ALA A 294 19.50 2.90 0.85
N GLU A 295 20.57 2.86 1.65
CA GLU A 295 21.51 3.98 1.74
C GLU A 295 22.49 3.95 0.58
N THR A 296 23.00 2.76 0.26
CA THR A 296 23.99 2.55 -0.82
C THR A 296 23.35 2.23 -2.17
N GLY A 297 22.09 1.80 -2.19
CA GLY A 297 21.42 1.32 -3.40
C GLY A 297 21.95 -0.03 -3.89
N THR A 298 22.48 -0.86 -2.98
CA THR A 298 23.14 -2.13 -3.32
C THR A 298 22.46 -3.34 -2.69
N TRP A 299 22.49 -4.49 -3.37
CA TRP A 299 22.13 -5.79 -2.78
C TRP A 299 23.39 -6.44 -2.21
N GLU A 300 23.40 -6.73 -0.91
CA GLU A 300 24.53 -7.28 -0.16
C GLU A 300 24.38 -8.80 0.00
N CYS A 301 24.82 -9.56 -1.01
CA CYS A 301 24.67 -11.01 -1.09
C CYS A 301 25.95 -11.72 -0.64
N GLY A 302 26.19 -11.74 0.67
CA GLY A 302 27.38 -12.36 1.25
C GLY A 302 28.65 -11.63 0.84
N ARG A 303 29.51 -12.29 0.05
CA ARG A 303 30.75 -11.68 -0.48
C ARG A 303 30.54 -10.84 -1.73
N LEU A 304 29.39 -10.98 -2.39
CA LEU A 304 29.07 -10.23 -3.58
C LEU A 304 28.15 -9.06 -3.25
N SER A 305 28.39 -7.93 -3.90
CA SER A 305 27.48 -6.78 -3.86
C SER A 305 27.10 -6.39 -5.27
N TYR A 306 25.80 -6.17 -5.49
CA TYR A 306 25.24 -5.82 -6.79
C TYR A 306 24.69 -4.40 -6.72
N CYS A 307 24.86 -3.63 -7.79
CA CYS A 307 24.23 -2.32 -7.93
C CYS A 307 23.78 -2.09 -9.37
N LEU A 308 22.79 -1.23 -9.56
CA LEU A 308 22.39 -0.77 -10.89
C LEU A 308 22.99 0.62 -11.07
N GLU A 309 24.04 0.74 -11.89
CA GLU A 309 24.64 2.01 -12.25
C GLU A 309 23.89 2.65 -13.44
N ASP A 310 23.67 3.95 -13.32
CA ASP A 310 23.22 4.80 -14.42
C ASP A 310 24.43 5.59 -14.94
N PRO A 311 24.82 5.44 -16.22
CA PRO A 311 25.91 6.24 -16.79
C PRO A 311 25.63 7.76 -16.82
N ALA A 312 24.38 8.21 -16.67
CA ALA A 312 24.01 9.64 -16.70
C ALA A 312 23.99 10.33 -15.33
N GLY A 313 23.84 9.58 -14.22
CA GLY A 313 23.81 10.07 -12.85
C GLY A 313 22.65 11.04 -12.51
N GLY A 314 21.72 10.64 -11.64
CA GLY A 314 20.74 11.57 -11.04
C GLY A 314 19.39 10.97 -10.63
N PHE A 315 18.45 11.85 -10.25
CA PHE A 315 17.08 11.55 -9.79
C PHE A 315 16.20 10.87 -10.87
N GLN A 316 16.66 10.81 -12.14
CA GLN A 316 16.01 10.09 -13.25
C GLN A 316 16.10 8.54 -13.11
N GLN A 317 17.05 8.03 -12.31
CA GLN A 317 17.23 6.59 -12.02
C GLN A 317 15.99 5.94 -11.36
N LEU A 318 15.26 6.69 -10.53
CA LEU A 318 14.03 6.24 -9.84
C LEU A 318 12.78 6.26 -10.73
N LEU A 319 12.85 6.88 -11.90
CA LEU A 319 11.75 6.98 -12.87
C LEU A 319 11.85 5.89 -13.94
N LEU A 320 13.07 5.44 -14.28
CA LEU A 320 13.33 4.53 -15.40
C LEU A 320 13.46 3.05 -15.01
N GLU A 321 13.78 2.73 -13.75
CA GLU A 321 14.03 1.34 -13.33
C GLU A 321 13.01 0.83 -12.30
N PRO A 322 11.95 0.11 -12.75
CA PRO A 322 10.86 -0.37 -11.91
C PRO A 322 11.34 -1.28 -10.77
N VAL A 323 12.34 -2.13 -11.01
CA VAL A 323 12.86 -3.06 -9.99
C VAL A 323 13.54 -2.30 -8.87
N LEU A 324 14.46 -1.39 -9.19
CA LEU A 324 15.16 -0.59 -8.17
C LEU A 324 14.18 0.24 -7.34
N LYS A 325 13.24 0.92 -8.00
CA LYS A 325 12.18 1.70 -7.33
C LYS A 325 11.36 0.85 -6.38
N PHE A 326 10.99 -0.36 -6.80
CA PHE A 326 10.29 -1.33 -5.96
C PHE A 326 11.09 -1.65 -4.69
N HIS A 327 12.40 -1.94 -4.83
CA HIS A 327 13.24 -2.28 -3.69
C HIS A 327 13.37 -1.13 -2.67
N TYR A 328 13.55 0.11 -3.13
CA TYR A 328 13.53 1.29 -2.25
C TYR A 328 12.20 1.44 -1.51
N ARG A 329 11.08 1.31 -2.24
CA ARG A 329 9.74 1.46 -1.66
C ARG A 329 9.44 0.38 -0.62
N LEU A 330 9.80 -0.87 -0.91
CA LEU A 330 9.58 -2.00 -0.01
C LEU A 330 10.46 -1.88 1.25
N LYS A 331 11.73 -1.51 1.09
CA LYS A 331 12.65 -1.35 2.24
C LYS A 331 12.18 -0.26 3.21
N ARG A 332 11.58 0.82 2.70
CA ARG A 332 10.99 1.91 3.51
C ARG A 332 9.80 1.47 4.36
N LEU A 333 9.19 0.32 4.08
CA LEU A 333 8.13 -0.25 4.94
C LEU A 333 8.70 -0.91 6.20
N GLN A 334 10.01 -1.16 6.26
CA GLN A 334 10.71 -1.78 7.39
C GLN A 334 10.04 -3.07 7.84
N LEU A 335 9.80 -3.99 6.89
CA LEU A 335 9.03 -5.21 7.13
C LEU A 335 9.76 -6.18 8.06
N HIS A 336 9.00 -6.86 8.90
CA HIS A 336 9.44 -8.01 9.70
C HIS A 336 9.56 -9.25 8.81
N LYS A 337 10.29 -10.28 9.28
CA LYS A 337 10.50 -11.52 8.50
C LYS A 337 9.19 -12.26 8.21
N GLU A 338 8.28 -12.25 9.18
CA GLU A 338 6.95 -12.84 9.09
C GLU A 338 6.08 -12.12 8.05
N GLU A 339 6.21 -10.81 7.91
CA GLU A 339 5.49 -10.05 6.89
C GLU A 339 6.03 -10.38 5.49
N TYR A 340 7.35 -10.53 5.34
CA TYR A 340 7.94 -11.01 4.09
C TYR A 340 7.44 -12.40 3.71
N VAL A 341 7.41 -13.34 4.66
CA VAL A 341 7.02 -14.72 4.33
C VAL A 341 5.53 -14.83 4.00
N LEU A 342 4.69 -14.04 4.66
CA LEU A 342 3.27 -13.94 4.31
C LEU A 342 3.08 -13.26 2.94
N MET A 343 3.87 -12.24 2.60
CA MET A 343 3.87 -11.68 1.24
C MET A 343 4.26 -12.72 0.18
N GLN A 344 5.27 -13.56 0.46
CA GLN A 344 5.69 -14.64 -0.43
C GLN A 344 4.57 -15.67 -0.62
N ALA A 345 3.86 -16.05 0.45
CA ALA A 345 2.70 -16.93 0.37
C ALA A 345 1.54 -16.31 -0.44
N ILE A 346 1.20 -15.04 -0.21
CA ILE A 346 0.14 -14.35 -0.98
C ILE A 346 0.48 -14.27 -2.48
N SER A 347 1.76 -14.04 -2.81
CA SER A 347 2.23 -14.03 -4.20
C SER A 347 2.17 -15.44 -4.84
N LEU A 348 2.54 -16.48 -4.08
CA LEU A 348 2.48 -17.88 -4.51
C LEU A 348 1.05 -18.34 -4.79
N PHE A 349 0.14 -18.17 -3.83
CA PHE A 349 -1.27 -18.56 -3.96
C PHE A 349 -2.05 -17.45 -4.64
N SER A 350 -1.90 -17.32 -5.95
CA SER A 350 -2.61 -16.32 -6.75
C SER A 350 -3.62 -17.00 -7.69
N PRO A 351 -4.93 -16.80 -7.51
CA PRO A 351 -5.95 -17.53 -8.26
C PRO A 351 -6.04 -17.10 -9.74
N ASP A 352 -5.47 -15.94 -10.07
CA ASP A 352 -5.48 -15.33 -11.39
C ASP A 352 -4.34 -15.77 -12.30
N ARG A 353 -3.49 -16.74 -11.87
CA ARG A 353 -2.41 -17.25 -12.73
C ARG A 353 -2.96 -18.06 -13.92
N PRO A 354 -2.40 -17.88 -15.13
CA PRO A 354 -2.72 -18.73 -16.27
C PRO A 354 -2.49 -20.21 -15.95
N GLY A 355 -3.40 -21.10 -16.35
CA GLY A 355 -3.31 -22.54 -16.13
C GLY A 355 -3.91 -23.05 -14.80
N VAL A 356 -4.25 -22.17 -13.85
CA VAL A 356 -4.86 -22.59 -12.58
C VAL A 356 -6.31 -23.05 -12.79
N VAL A 357 -6.57 -24.29 -12.40
CA VAL A 357 -7.86 -25.00 -12.45
C VAL A 357 -8.67 -24.73 -11.18
N GLN A 358 -8.12 -24.96 -9.99
CA GLN A 358 -8.86 -24.81 -8.71
C GLN A 358 -8.84 -23.37 -8.17
N ARG A 359 -9.27 -22.40 -8.99
CA ARG A 359 -9.20 -20.96 -8.66
C ARG A 359 -9.85 -20.60 -7.33
N SER A 360 -10.99 -21.19 -6.98
CA SER A 360 -11.69 -20.90 -5.72
C SER A 360 -10.91 -21.39 -4.49
N VAL A 361 -10.23 -22.53 -4.58
CA VAL A 361 -9.40 -23.05 -3.48
C VAL A 361 -8.18 -22.14 -3.29
N VAL A 362 -7.52 -21.76 -4.38
CA VAL A 362 -6.37 -20.85 -4.35
C VAL A 362 -6.75 -19.48 -3.81
N ASP A 363 -7.92 -18.95 -4.18
CA ASP A 363 -8.45 -17.66 -3.69
C ASP A 363 -8.68 -17.68 -2.17
N GLN A 364 -9.31 -18.75 -1.66
CA GLN A 364 -9.49 -18.94 -0.20
C GLN A 364 -8.16 -19.05 0.53
N LEU A 365 -7.16 -19.73 -0.04
CA LEU A 365 -5.82 -19.79 0.53
C LEU A 365 -5.15 -18.41 0.54
N GLN A 366 -5.22 -17.67 -0.56
CA GLN A 366 -4.68 -16.30 -0.65
C GLN A 366 -5.31 -15.39 0.41
N GLU A 367 -6.63 -15.45 0.56
CA GLU A 367 -7.38 -14.68 1.55
C GLU A 367 -6.93 -15.04 2.98
N ARG A 368 -6.77 -16.32 3.29
CA ARG A 368 -6.27 -16.77 4.60
C ARG A 368 -4.90 -16.18 4.94
N PHE A 369 -3.96 -16.18 4.00
CA PHE A 369 -2.63 -15.56 4.20
C PHE A 369 -2.73 -14.02 4.33
N ALA A 370 -3.59 -13.36 3.56
CA ALA A 370 -3.79 -11.91 3.65
C ALA A 370 -4.42 -11.50 4.99
N ILE A 371 -5.39 -12.26 5.49
CA ILE A 371 -5.98 -12.05 6.82
C ILE A 371 -4.94 -12.29 7.92
N ALA A 372 -4.11 -13.34 7.81
CA ALA A 372 -3.02 -13.59 8.74
C ALA A 372 -2.00 -12.45 8.77
N LEU A 373 -1.62 -11.91 7.60
CA LEU A 373 -0.74 -10.74 7.48
C LEU A 373 -1.33 -9.52 8.17
N LYS A 374 -2.60 -9.21 7.90
CA LYS A 374 -3.28 -8.08 8.53
C LYS A 374 -3.32 -8.23 10.05
N ALA A 375 -3.67 -9.42 10.53
CA ALA A 375 -3.70 -9.71 11.96
C ALA A 375 -2.31 -9.63 12.60
N TYR A 376 -1.26 -10.14 11.93
CA TYR A 376 0.12 -10.05 12.41
C TYR A 376 0.56 -8.59 12.56
N ILE A 377 0.29 -7.76 11.57
CA ILE A 377 0.58 -6.32 11.58
C ILE A 377 -0.15 -5.62 12.74
N GLU A 378 -1.43 -5.93 12.94
CA GLU A 378 -2.24 -5.31 14.00
C GLU A 378 -1.83 -5.76 15.41
N CYS A 379 -1.34 -6.98 15.57
CA CYS A 379 -0.90 -7.54 16.86
C CYS A 379 0.52 -7.13 17.25
N ASN A 380 1.45 -7.09 16.28
CA ASN A 380 2.88 -6.99 16.57
C ASN A 380 3.49 -5.61 16.32
N ARG A 381 2.75 -4.69 15.71
CA ARG A 381 3.22 -3.31 15.52
C ARG A 381 2.39 -2.31 16.33
N PRO A 382 3.02 -1.28 16.92
CA PRO A 382 2.29 -0.24 17.62
C PRO A 382 1.66 0.75 16.65
N GLN A 383 0.57 1.41 17.06
CA GLN A 383 0.10 2.62 16.39
C GLN A 383 1.14 3.74 16.53
N PRO A 384 1.43 4.55 15.48
CA PRO A 384 0.78 4.57 14.17
C PRO A 384 1.47 3.69 13.11
N ALA A 385 2.50 2.91 13.48
CA ALA A 385 3.36 2.19 12.53
C ALA A 385 2.59 1.16 11.68
N HIS A 386 1.58 0.48 12.25
CA HIS A 386 0.72 -0.43 11.47
C HIS A 386 -0.35 0.27 10.63
N ARG A 387 -0.58 1.57 10.84
CA ARG A 387 -1.66 2.31 10.19
C ARG A 387 -1.41 2.37 8.68
N PHE A 388 -2.28 1.71 7.92
CA PHE A 388 -2.19 1.53 6.47
C PHE A 388 -1.04 0.63 5.98
N LEU A 389 -0.26 -0.01 6.86
CA LEU A 389 0.85 -0.86 6.42
C LEU A 389 0.38 -2.03 5.57
N PHE A 390 -0.70 -2.72 5.99
CA PHE A 390 -1.33 -3.78 5.20
C PHE A 390 -1.68 -3.33 3.78
N LEU A 391 -2.34 -2.17 3.63
CA LEU A 391 -2.71 -1.63 2.31
C LEU A 391 -1.48 -1.29 1.47
N LYS A 392 -0.41 -0.76 2.08
CA LYS A 392 0.85 -0.50 1.39
C LYS A 392 1.49 -1.79 0.90
N ILE A 393 1.49 -2.86 1.71
CA ILE A 393 2.00 -4.17 1.33
C ILE A 393 1.21 -4.75 0.14
N MET A 394 -0.12 -4.70 0.17
CA MET A 394 -0.94 -5.17 -0.96
C MET A 394 -0.67 -4.37 -2.24
N ALA A 395 -0.45 -3.05 -2.13
CA ALA A 395 -0.04 -2.23 -3.26
C ALA A 395 1.34 -2.62 -3.81
N MET A 396 2.29 -3.00 -2.96
CA MET A 396 3.60 -3.52 -3.41
C MET A 396 3.47 -4.85 -4.15
N LEU A 397 2.62 -5.77 -3.68
CA LEU A 397 2.36 -7.04 -4.38
C LEU A 397 1.75 -6.80 -5.77
N THR A 398 0.86 -5.80 -5.89
CA THR A 398 0.27 -5.41 -7.18
C THR A 398 1.31 -4.83 -8.13
N GLU A 399 2.17 -3.92 -7.64
CA GLU A 399 3.28 -3.36 -8.43
C GLU A 399 4.22 -4.46 -8.92
N LEU A 400 4.47 -5.47 -8.09
CA LEU A 400 5.34 -6.60 -8.42
C LEU A 400 4.78 -7.46 -9.57
N ARG A 401 3.45 -7.58 -9.71
CA ARG A 401 2.83 -8.23 -10.88
C ARG A 401 3.19 -7.51 -12.18
N SER A 402 3.12 -6.19 -12.20
CA SER A 402 3.46 -5.37 -13.37
C SER A 402 4.95 -5.47 -13.72
N ILE A 403 5.81 -5.48 -12.70
CA ILE A 403 7.26 -5.67 -12.90
C ILE A 403 7.54 -7.06 -13.47
N ASN A 404 6.89 -8.10 -12.97
CA ASN A 404 7.03 -9.47 -13.47
C ASN A 404 6.67 -9.56 -14.96
N ALA A 405 5.53 -9.00 -15.38
CA ALA A 405 5.12 -9.00 -16.79
C ALA A 405 6.15 -8.32 -17.71
N GLN A 406 6.65 -7.13 -17.30
CA GLN A 406 7.68 -6.42 -18.06
C GLN A 406 9.01 -7.19 -18.10
N HIS A 407 9.41 -7.79 -16.98
CA HIS A 407 10.65 -8.55 -16.88
C HIS A 407 10.62 -9.81 -17.74
N THR A 408 9.54 -10.58 -17.70
CA THR A 408 9.37 -11.78 -18.54
C THR A 408 9.45 -11.43 -20.03
N GLN A 409 8.82 -10.34 -20.46
CA GLN A 409 8.93 -9.88 -21.85
C GLN A 409 10.38 -9.54 -22.24
N LYS A 410 11.14 -8.88 -21.35
CA LYS A 410 12.55 -8.57 -21.58
C LYS A 410 13.41 -9.84 -21.64
N LEU A 411 13.20 -10.79 -20.72
CA LEU A 411 13.96 -12.05 -20.72
C LEU A 411 13.75 -12.87 -21.98
N LEU A 412 12.51 -12.98 -22.48
CA LEU A 412 12.20 -13.71 -23.70
C LEU A 412 12.94 -13.10 -24.91
N ARG A 413 12.95 -11.77 -25.04
CA ARG A 413 13.72 -11.10 -26.11
C ARG A 413 15.23 -11.37 -26.02
N ILE A 414 15.80 -11.36 -24.81
CA ILE A 414 17.22 -11.69 -24.63
C ILE A 414 17.47 -13.15 -25.00
N GLN A 415 16.60 -14.06 -24.57
CA GLN A 415 16.73 -15.50 -24.82
C GLN A 415 16.62 -15.83 -26.32
N ASP A 416 15.74 -15.15 -27.07
CA ASP A 416 15.59 -15.32 -28.52
C ASP A 416 16.84 -14.90 -29.29
N ILE A 417 17.57 -13.91 -28.77
CA ILE A 417 18.78 -13.37 -29.39
C ILE A 417 20.02 -14.15 -28.93
N HIS A 418 20.02 -14.60 -27.68
CA HIS A 418 21.13 -15.35 -27.10
C HIS A 418 20.65 -16.27 -25.98
N PRO A 419 20.63 -17.59 -26.25
CA PRO A 419 20.25 -18.56 -25.25
C PRO A 419 21.20 -18.54 -24.05
N PHE A 420 20.69 -18.10 -22.90
CA PHE A 420 21.45 -18.04 -21.64
C PHE A 420 20.72 -18.77 -20.50
N ALA A 421 19.40 -18.91 -20.62
CA ALA A 421 18.56 -19.48 -19.58
C ALA A 421 18.74 -20.99 -19.46
N SER A 422 18.83 -21.47 -18.22
CA SER A 422 18.82 -22.91 -17.92
C SER A 422 17.46 -23.53 -18.25
N PRO A 423 17.36 -24.87 -18.41
CA PRO A 423 16.09 -25.54 -18.69
C PRO A 423 14.99 -25.20 -17.68
N LEU A 424 15.35 -25.10 -16.39
CA LEU A 424 14.42 -24.71 -15.33
C LEU A 424 13.92 -23.27 -15.51
N MET A 425 14.82 -22.35 -15.88
CA MET A 425 14.43 -20.97 -16.08
C MET A 425 13.46 -20.85 -17.25
N GLN A 426 13.76 -21.52 -18.38
CA GLN A 426 12.88 -21.57 -19.54
C GLN A 426 11.50 -22.09 -19.12
N GLU A 427 11.42 -23.22 -18.42
CA GLU A 427 10.14 -23.76 -17.96
C GLU A 427 9.31 -22.74 -17.13
N LEU A 428 9.98 -21.93 -16.32
CA LEU A 428 9.34 -20.99 -15.39
C LEU A 428 8.93 -19.64 -16.01
N PHE A 429 9.67 -19.12 -16.99
CA PHE A 429 9.32 -17.86 -17.66
C PHE A 429 8.72 -18.04 -19.06
N SER A 430 8.76 -19.25 -19.63
CA SER A 430 8.05 -19.57 -20.86
C SER A 430 6.56 -19.41 -20.61
N ILE A 431 5.94 -18.53 -21.41
CA ILE A 431 4.50 -18.45 -21.51
C ILE A 431 4.06 -19.78 -22.12
N THR A 432 3.38 -20.62 -21.33
CA THR A 432 2.54 -21.65 -21.94
C THR A 432 1.47 -20.89 -22.70
N ASP A 433 1.67 -20.77 -24.02
CA ASP A 433 0.60 -20.42 -24.93
C ASP A 433 -0.55 -21.40 -24.65
N GLY A 434 -1.68 -20.83 -24.24
CA GLY A 434 -2.92 -21.57 -24.02
C GLY A 434 -3.51 -22.04 -25.34
#